data_AF-A0A9N8DWR5-F1
#
_entry.id   AF-A0A9N8DWR5-F1
#
_cell.length_a   1.000
_cell.length_b   1.000
_cell.length_c   1.000
_cell.angle_alpha   90.00
_cell.angle_beta   90.00
_cell.angle_gamma   90.00
#
_symmetry.space_group_name_H-M   'P 1'
#
loop_
_entity.id
_entity.type
_entity.pdbx_description
1 polymer ?
#
loop_
_entity_poly.entity_id
_entity_poly.type
_entity_poly.pdbx_seq_one_letter_code
_entity_poly.pdbx_strand_id
1 'polypeptide(L)'
;MTRTAGFVLTLMLAISCGHAFSIPSLFNASPSKIADKADYPNDHEEAASLIGKYCAQGILIGCLAFPQIVGAVSGGGLDYANLDITGQDFSNGNYKGKDFTQVIAKGTNFKKSNLQGCRFYKAYLVNADFSGADLRGAALEDTSMDGANLNGAIAAGSYFGQSLLDVESLENADFTDASIPLKTLPQICERPDVKGTNPATGVDTLESLMCP
;
A
#
# COMPACT_ATOMS: atom_id res chain seq x y z
N MET A 1 -26.87 -46.17 -20.82
CA MET A 1 -26.66 -46.14 -22.28
C MET A 1 -26.57 -44.68 -22.71
N THR A 2 -25.35 -44.12 -22.74
CA THR A 2 -24.54 -43.81 -23.95
C THR A 2 -25.11 -42.64 -24.76
N ARG A 3 -24.54 -41.43 -24.61
CA ARG A 3 -23.44 -40.80 -25.39
C ARG A 3 -23.93 -40.15 -26.69
N THR A 4 -23.69 -38.85 -26.83
CA THR A 4 -23.31 -38.22 -28.10
C THR A 4 -22.37 -37.05 -27.81
N ALA A 5 -21.11 -37.24 -28.19
CA ALA A 5 -20.06 -36.23 -28.26
C ALA A 5 -19.87 -35.86 -29.73
N GLY A 6 -19.84 -34.56 -30.05
CA GLY A 6 -19.47 -34.06 -31.37
C GLY A 6 -17.95 -33.87 -31.46
N PHE A 7 -17.30 -34.73 -32.24
CA PHE A 7 -15.91 -34.60 -32.70
C PHE A 7 -15.92 -33.88 -34.06
N VAL A 8 -15.15 -32.81 -34.23
CA VAL A 8 -14.77 -32.31 -35.57
C VAL A 8 -13.24 -32.21 -35.65
N LEU A 9 -12.72 -33.23 -36.32
CA LEU A 9 -11.61 -33.33 -37.26
C LEU A 9 -10.54 -32.22 -37.33
N THR A 10 -9.32 -32.71 -37.15
CA THR A 10 -7.97 -32.17 -37.36
C THR A 10 -7.72 -31.57 -38.75
N LEU A 11 -6.97 -30.46 -38.82
CA LEU A 11 -5.96 -30.26 -39.87
C LEU A 11 -4.83 -29.37 -39.35
N MET A 12 -3.65 -29.96 -39.14
CA MET A 12 -2.39 -29.25 -38.97
C MET A 12 -1.85 -28.85 -40.34
N LEU A 13 -1.48 -27.58 -40.51
CA LEU A 13 -0.45 -27.16 -41.45
C LEU A 13 0.51 -26.20 -40.74
N ALA A 14 1.73 -26.69 -40.52
CA ALA A 14 2.88 -25.87 -40.21
C ALA A 14 3.34 -25.15 -41.48
N ILE A 15 3.52 -23.83 -41.43
CA ILE A 15 4.30 -23.09 -42.42
C ILE A 15 5.28 -22.20 -41.65
N SER A 16 6.55 -22.56 -41.75
CA SER A 16 7.72 -21.78 -41.35
C SER A 16 7.98 -20.65 -42.35
N CYS A 17 8.17 -19.43 -41.86
CA CYS A 17 8.95 -18.36 -42.49
C CYS A 17 9.05 -17.25 -41.43
N GLY A 18 10.17 -16.92 -40.78
CA GLY A 18 11.54 -16.94 -41.23
C GLY A 18 11.90 -15.65 -41.95
N HIS A 19 11.65 -14.47 -41.37
CA HIS A 19 12.26 -13.20 -41.81
C HIS A 19 12.46 -12.24 -40.62
N ALA A 20 13.70 -11.78 -40.49
CA ALA A 20 14.16 -10.81 -39.53
C ALA A 20 13.50 -9.45 -39.74
N PHE A 21 13.09 -8.79 -38.65
CA PHE A 21 12.79 -7.36 -38.64
C PHE A 21 13.62 -6.70 -37.55
N SER A 22 14.48 -5.79 -37.98
CA SER A 22 15.41 -5.01 -37.17
C SER A 22 14.67 -4.09 -36.19
N ILE A 23 15.10 -4.11 -34.93
CA ILE A 23 14.71 -3.12 -33.91
C ILE A 23 15.66 -1.91 -34.05
N PRO A 24 15.17 -0.66 -34.21
CA PRO A 24 16.02 0.51 -34.10
C PRO A 24 16.36 0.80 -32.64
N SER A 25 17.65 1.00 -32.41
CA SER A 25 18.29 1.31 -31.14
C SER A 25 17.85 2.68 -30.59
N LEU A 26 17.17 2.71 -29.46
CA LEU A 26 17.07 3.89 -28.58
C LEU A 26 17.14 3.45 -27.11
N PHE A 27 18.32 2.98 -26.70
CA PHE A 27 18.75 3.03 -25.31
C PHE A 27 20.20 3.50 -25.32
N ASN A 28 20.39 4.79 -25.08
CA ASN A 28 21.70 5.37 -24.78
C ASN A 28 21.67 5.80 -23.32
N ALA A 29 22.18 4.96 -22.44
CA ALA A 29 22.61 5.36 -21.10
C ALA A 29 23.82 4.48 -20.74
N SER A 30 24.99 5.10 -20.80
CA SER A 30 26.25 4.50 -20.36
C SER A 30 26.30 4.44 -18.82
N PRO A 31 26.92 3.42 -18.20
CA PRO A 31 26.93 3.25 -16.75
C PRO A 31 28.15 3.92 -16.12
N SER A 32 27.97 4.62 -14.99
CA SER A 32 29.08 4.95 -14.08
C SER A 32 28.74 4.61 -12.64
N LYS A 33 29.46 3.58 -12.16
CA LYS A 33 29.64 3.04 -10.82
C LYS A 33 29.61 4.08 -9.69
N ILE A 34 28.96 3.74 -8.57
CA ILE A 34 29.58 3.72 -7.25
C ILE A 34 29.03 2.48 -6.51
N ALA A 35 29.94 1.62 -6.07
CA ALA A 35 29.67 0.47 -5.23
C ALA A 35 29.71 0.88 -3.75
N ASP A 36 28.88 0.28 -2.91
CA ASP A 36 29.35 -0.25 -1.62
C ASP A 36 28.37 -1.28 -1.03
N LYS A 37 28.98 -2.26 -0.35
CA LYS A 37 28.44 -3.55 0.12
C LYS A 37 27.29 -3.45 1.13
N ALA A 38 26.32 -4.36 1.00
CA ALA A 38 25.80 -5.11 2.15
C ALA A 38 25.43 -6.54 1.72
N ASP A 39 25.92 -7.46 2.52
CA ASP A 39 25.90 -8.91 2.44
C ASP A 39 24.48 -9.47 2.65
N TYR A 40 23.95 -10.26 1.71
CA TYR A 40 22.77 -11.11 1.93
C TYR A 40 23.04 -12.51 1.36
N PRO A 41 22.82 -13.59 2.15
CA PRO A 41 23.23 -14.94 1.80
C PRO A 41 22.40 -15.53 0.66
N ASN A 42 23.06 -16.38 -0.13
CA ASN A 42 22.49 -17.10 -1.26
C ASN A 42 21.66 -18.31 -0.79
N ASP A 43 20.36 -18.27 -1.00
CA ASP A 43 19.50 -19.43 -1.20
C ASP A 43 18.97 -19.41 -2.64
N HIS A 44 19.71 -20.16 -3.47
CA HIS A 44 19.33 -20.48 -4.83
C HIS A 44 18.07 -21.37 -4.84
N GLU A 45 17.34 -21.27 -5.97
CA GLU A 45 16.50 -22.34 -6.54
C GLU A 45 14.99 -22.28 -6.25
N GLU A 46 14.27 -21.41 -6.98
CA GLU A 46 13.07 -21.71 -7.81
C GLU A 46 12.27 -20.43 -8.12
N ALA A 47 12.63 -19.70 -9.19
CA ALA A 47 11.81 -18.58 -9.67
C ALA A 47 11.87 -18.38 -11.19
N ALA A 48 11.82 -19.47 -11.95
CA ALA A 48 11.72 -19.42 -13.41
C ALA A 48 10.34 -19.93 -13.89
N SER A 49 9.23 -19.33 -13.42
CA SER A 49 7.91 -19.63 -14.04
C SER A 49 6.79 -18.64 -13.71
N LEU A 50 6.96 -17.33 -13.90
CA LEU A 50 5.77 -16.45 -14.00
C LEU A 50 5.85 -15.29 -15.00
N ILE A 51 7.01 -15.01 -15.58
CA ILE A 51 7.14 -14.01 -16.67
C ILE A 51 7.05 -14.69 -18.07
N GLY A 52 7.15 -16.02 -18.13
CA GLY A 52 7.13 -16.78 -19.39
C GLY A 52 5.76 -17.20 -19.92
N LYS A 53 4.65 -16.90 -19.24
CA LYS A 53 3.30 -17.38 -19.66
C LYS A 53 2.38 -16.32 -20.28
N TYR A 54 2.76 -15.05 -20.26
CA TYR A 54 1.93 -13.97 -20.82
C TYR A 54 2.36 -13.48 -22.20
N CYS A 55 3.48 -13.96 -22.75
CA CYS A 55 3.93 -13.59 -24.11
C CYS A 55 3.76 -14.69 -25.17
N ALA A 56 3.11 -15.80 -24.86
CA ALA A 56 2.98 -16.93 -25.79
C ALA A 56 1.53 -17.42 -25.93
N GLN A 57 0.59 -16.52 -26.22
CA GLN A 57 -0.62 -16.80 -27.02
C GLN A 57 -1.38 -15.48 -27.20
N GLY A 58 -1.49 -15.04 -28.46
CA GLY A 58 -2.22 -13.85 -28.83
C GLY A 58 -3.69 -13.96 -28.42
N ILE A 59 -4.08 -13.24 -27.38
CA ILE A 59 -5.48 -12.96 -27.08
C ILE A 59 -5.60 -11.45 -26.93
N LEU A 60 -6.14 -10.86 -28.00
CA LEU A 60 -6.67 -9.51 -28.07
C LEU A 60 -7.88 -9.43 -27.14
N ILE A 61 -7.69 -9.13 -25.86
CA ILE A 61 -8.78 -8.73 -24.96
C ILE A 61 -8.43 -7.39 -24.33
N GLY A 62 -9.16 -6.36 -24.77
CA GLY A 62 -9.72 -5.35 -23.87
C GLY A 62 -8.73 -4.46 -23.14
N CYS A 63 -8.15 -3.50 -23.87
CA CYS A 63 -7.49 -2.33 -23.31
C CYS A 63 -8.48 -1.30 -22.69
N LEU A 64 -9.53 -1.74 -21.97
CA LEU A 64 -10.53 -0.85 -21.38
C LEU A 64 -10.86 -1.28 -19.95
N ALA A 65 -10.48 -0.41 -19.00
CA ALA A 65 -10.96 -0.34 -17.63
C ALA A 65 -10.80 -1.60 -16.77
N PHE A 66 -9.55 -1.90 -16.39
CA PHE A 66 -9.30 -2.59 -15.13
C PHE A 66 -8.59 -1.61 -14.19
N PRO A 67 -9.16 -1.26 -13.02
CA PRO A 67 -8.32 -0.70 -11.97
C PRO A 67 -7.21 -1.71 -11.76
N GLN A 68 -5.95 -1.26 -11.77
CA GLN A 68 -4.82 -2.13 -11.51
C GLN A 68 -5.02 -2.70 -10.10
N ILE A 69 -5.62 -3.89 -9.99
CA ILE A 69 -5.67 -4.61 -8.73
C ILE A 69 -4.21 -4.89 -8.43
N VAL A 70 -3.66 -4.20 -7.44
CA VAL A 70 -2.35 -4.51 -6.88
C VAL A 70 -2.53 -5.86 -6.17
N GLY A 71 -2.48 -6.93 -6.97
CA GLY A 71 -2.61 -8.29 -6.51
C GLY A 71 -1.54 -8.58 -5.48
N ALA A 72 -1.93 -9.28 -4.41
CA ALA A 72 -1.14 -9.62 -3.25
C ALA A 72 0.35 -9.82 -3.56
N VAL A 73 1.16 -8.82 -3.19
CA VAL A 73 2.62 -8.92 -3.23
C VAL A 73 3.03 -9.60 -1.93
N SER A 74 3.33 -10.90 -2.05
CA SER A 74 3.94 -11.71 -1.00
C SER A 74 5.26 -11.07 -0.55
N GLY A 75 5.28 -10.60 0.71
CA GLY A 75 6.46 -10.46 1.58
C GLY A 75 7.82 -10.26 0.92
N GLY A 76 8.03 -9.14 0.22
CA GLY A 76 9.32 -8.77 -0.36
C GLY A 76 9.29 -7.41 -1.03
N GLY A 77 9.73 -6.37 -0.30
CA GLY A 77 10.35 -5.16 -0.87
C GLY A 77 9.67 -4.35 -1.99
N LEU A 78 8.34 -4.29 -2.12
CA LEU A 78 7.74 -3.19 -2.89
C LEU A 78 7.33 -2.07 -1.96
N ASP A 79 8.00 -0.94 -2.14
CA ASP A 79 7.58 0.36 -1.62
C ASP A 79 6.47 0.92 -2.52
N TYR A 80 5.52 1.61 -1.91
CA TYR A 80 4.37 2.27 -2.55
C TYR A 80 4.63 3.75 -2.85
N ALA A 81 5.85 4.21 -2.62
CA ALA A 81 6.22 5.60 -2.80
C ALA A 81 5.89 6.09 -4.22
N ASN A 82 5.24 7.26 -4.31
CA ASN A 82 4.80 7.90 -5.55
C ASN A 82 3.73 7.16 -6.36
N LEU A 83 3.14 6.07 -5.84
CA LEU A 83 2.06 5.38 -6.53
C LEU A 83 0.70 6.08 -6.33
N ASP A 84 -0.21 5.86 -7.28
CA ASP A 84 -1.63 6.15 -7.10
C ASP A 84 -2.37 4.86 -6.77
N ILE A 85 -2.84 4.78 -5.53
CA ILE A 85 -3.63 3.67 -4.98
C ILE A 85 -5.05 4.12 -4.58
N THR A 86 -5.53 5.23 -5.16
CA THR A 86 -6.86 5.79 -4.89
C THR A 86 -7.96 4.73 -4.92
N GLY A 87 -8.73 4.65 -3.84
CA GLY A 87 -9.88 3.76 -3.69
C GLY A 87 -9.56 2.27 -3.62
N GLN A 88 -8.29 1.89 -3.48
CA GLN A 88 -7.89 0.48 -3.38
C GLN A 88 -8.14 -0.09 -1.98
N ASP A 89 -8.18 -1.42 -1.89
CA ASP A 89 -8.36 -2.15 -0.64
C ASP A 89 -7.04 -2.77 -0.16
N PHE A 90 -6.56 -2.25 0.96
CA PHE A 90 -5.38 -2.68 1.72
C PHE A 90 -5.78 -3.21 3.11
N SER A 91 -7.07 -3.45 3.35
CA SER A 91 -7.54 -3.84 4.68
C SER A 91 -6.99 -5.20 5.11
N ASN A 92 -6.72 -5.35 6.40
CA ASN A 92 -6.17 -6.57 7.03
C ASN A 92 -4.81 -7.04 6.48
N GLY A 93 -4.16 -6.26 5.61
CA GLY A 93 -2.85 -6.59 5.05
C GLY A 93 -1.69 -6.32 6.01
N ASN A 94 -0.51 -6.85 5.70
CA ASN A 94 0.72 -6.57 6.43
C ASN A 94 1.70 -5.78 5.55
N TYR A 95 1.88 -4.50 5.90
CA TYR A 95 2.76 -3.56 5.21
C TYR A 95 3.78 -2.95 6.17
N LYS A 96 4.12 -3.66 7.25
CA LYS A 96 5.10 -3.21 8.24
C LYS A 96 6.40 -2.72 7.55
N GLY A 97 6.79 -1.50 7.89
CA GLY A 97 8.01 -0.85 7.43
C GLY A 97 8.04 -0.44 5.95
N LYS A 98 6.89 -0.43 5.26
CA LYS A 98 6.84 -0.02 3.85
C LYS A 98 6.87 1.48 3.68
N ASP A 99 7.44 1.93 2.55
CA ASP A 99 7.45 3.33 2.18
C ASP A 99 6.21 3.69 1.34
N PHE A 100 5.42 4.64 1.85
CA PHE A 100 4.26 5.26 1.21
C PHE A 100 4.50 6.76 0.94
N THR A 101 5.77 7.19 0.90
CA THR A 101 6.14 8.59 0.65
C THR A 101 5.52 9.10 -0.64
N GLN A 102 4.84 10.24 -0.57
CA GLN A 102 4.18 10.88 -1.72
C GLN A 102 3.14 10.00 -2.43
N VAL A 103 2.61 8.96 -1.76
CA VAL A 103 1.53 8.14 -2.32
C VAL A 103 0.25 8.98 -2.47
N ILE A 104 -0.52 8.72 -3.54
CA ILE A 104 -1.89 9.19 -3.69
C ILE A 104 -2.80 8.05 -3.24
N ALA A 105 -3.36 8.17 -2.04
CA ALA A 105 -4.19 7.11 -1.43
C ALA A 105 -5.57 7.64 -1.03
N LYS A 106 -6.15 8.53 -1.84
CA LYS A 106 -7.48 9.08 -1.58
C LYS A 106 -8.53 7.97 -1.50
N GLY A 107 -9.33 7.94 -0.44
CA GLY A 107 -10.40 6.95 -0.27
C GLY A 107 -9.91 5.50 -0.15
N THR A 108 -8.61 5.28 0.12
CA THR A 108 -8.04 3.93 0.23
C THR A 108 -8.43 3.31 1.55
N ASN A 109 -8.73 2.01 1.54
CA ASN A 109 -9.11 1.27 2.72
C ASN A 109 -7.88 0.58 3.35
N PHE A 110 -7.38 1.11 4.47
CA PHE A 110 -6.30 0.53 5.29
C PHE A 110 -6.82 -0.14 6.57
N LYS A 111 -8.13 -0.37 6.68
CA LYS A 111 -8.78 -0.89 7.87
C LYS A 111 -8.10 -2.14 8.42
N LYS A 112 -7.77 -2.15 9.70
CA LYS A 112 -7.13 -3.28 10.41
C LYS A 112 -5.82 -3.78 9.79
N SER A 113 -5.17 -2.99 8.95
CA SER A 113 -3.87 -3.35 8.39
C SER A 113 -2.75 -3.14 9.41
N ASN A 114 -1.64 -3.87 9.23
CA ASN A 114 -0.40 -3.64 9.96
C ASN A 114 0.47 -2.67 9.18
N LEU A 115 0.55 -1.43 9.68
CA LEU A 115 1.31 -0.31 9.11
C LEU A 115 2.44 0.14 10.05
N GLN A 116 2.88 -0.72 10.97
CA GLN A 116 3.93 -0.39 11.92
C GLN A 116 5.18 0.13 11.20
N GLY A 117 5.71 1.28 11.63
CA GLY A 117 6.92 1.87 11.07
C GLY A 117 6.84 2.28 9.59
N CYS A 118 5.65 2.40 9.01
CA CYS A 118 5.49 2.89 7.64
C CYS A 118 5.84 4.36 7.52
N ARG A 119 6.31 4.79 6.35
CA ARG A 119 6.55 6.20 6.03
C ARG A 119 5.46 6.72 5.10
N PHE A 120 4.60 7.61 5.58
CA PHE A 120 3.58 8.31 4.79
C PHE A 120 3.99 9.75 4.47
N TYR A 121 5.27 10.10 4.55
CA TYR A 121 5.74 11.48 4.35
C TYR A 121 5.19 12.08 3.05
N LYS A 122 4.52 13.24 3.13
CA LYS A 122 3.87 13.90 1.96
C LYS A 122 2.79 13.08 1.24
N ALA A 123 2.20 12.07 1.88
CA ALA A 123 1.10 11.30 1.30
C ALA A 123 -0.21 12.09 1.24
N TYR A 124 -1.01 11.83 0.20
CA TYR A 124 -2.37 12.32 0.04
C TYR A 124 -3.35 11.24 0.52
N LEU A 125 -3.79 11.35 1.77
CA LEU A 125 -4.61 10.36 2.49
C LEU A 125 -6.08 10.82 2.66
N VAL A 126 -6.54 11.75 1.82
CA VAL A 126 -7.90 12.32 1.91
C VAL A 126 -8.95 11.19 1.88
N ASN A 127 -9.84 11.17 2.87
CA ASN A 127 -10.87 10.13 3.06
C ASN A 127 -10.35 8.68 3.18
N ALA A 128 -9.08 8.47 3.51
CA ALA A 128 -8.56 7.11 3.73
C ALA A 128 -9.10 6.52 5.04
N ASP A 129 -9.39 5.22 5.04
CA ASP A 129 -9.91 4.50 6.23
C ASP A 129 -8.77 3.75 6.93
N PHE A 130 -8.29 4.26 8.06
CA PHE A 130 -7.32 3.61 8.95
C PHE A 130 -7.99 2.95 10.16
N SER A 131 -9.30 2.71 10.13
CA SER A 131 -10.02 2.21 11.30
C SER A 131 -9.45 0.88 11.80
N GLY A 132 -9.08 0.85 13.08
CA GLY A 132 -8.43 -0.31 13.70
C GLY A 132 -7.04 -0.67 13.15
N ALA A 133 -6.41 0.18 12.31
CA ALA A 133 -5.09 -0.08 11.77
C ALA A 133 -4.00 0.06 12.86
N ASP A 134 -2.91 -0.68 12.70
CA ASP A 134 -1.75 -0.61 13.59
C ASP A 134 -0.68 0.29 12.97
N LEU A 135 -0.64 1.53 13.42
CA LEU A 135 0.23 2.62 12.95
C LEU A 135 1.43 2.84 13.89
N ARG A 136 1.78 1.89 14.77
CA ARG A 136 2.83 2.12 15.77
C ARG A 136 4.15 2.50 15.12
N GLY A 137 4.72 3.63 15.54
CA GLY A 137 5.96 4.18 14.98
C GLY A 137 5.87 4.64 13.53
N ALA A 138 4.67 4.75 12.94
CA ALA A 138 4.51 5.27 11.58
C ALA A 138 4.79 6.79 11.51
N ALA A 139 5.33 7.24 10.38
CA ALA A 139 5.66 8.63 10.10
C ALA A 139 4.58 9.25 9.19
N LEU A 140 3.69 10.08 9.74
CA LEU A 140 2.59 10.78 9.06
C LEU A 140 2.77 12.31 9.09
N GLU A 141 4.02 12.77 9.03
CA GLU A 141 4.33 14.19 8.89
C GLU A 141 4.11 14.67 7.44
N ASP A 142 3.75 15.95 7.29
CA ASP A 142 3.49 16.61 6.01
C ASP A 142 2.43 15.93 5.11
N THR A 143 1.52 15.13 5.68
CA THR A 143 0.41 14.49 4.95
C THR A 143 -0.80 15.40 4.75
N SER A 144 -1.69 15.06 3.82
CA SER A 144 -3.08 15.55 3.80
C SER A 144 -4.01 14.44 4.28
N MET A 145 -4.73 14.66 5.38
CA MET A 145 -5.60 13.66 6.02
C MET A 145 -7.05 14.13 6.14
N ASP A 146 -7.48 15.10 5.32
CA ASP A 146 -8.86 15.60 5.32
C ASP A 146 -9.86 14.44 5.21
N GLY A 147 -10.70 14.28 6.22
CA GLY A 147 -11.71 13.22 6.26
C GLY A 147 -11.16 11.80 6.44
N ALA A 148 -9.87 11.63 6.76
CA ALA A 148 -9.34 10.30 7.08
C ALA A 148 -9.93 9.77 8.40
N ASN A 149 -10.14 8.47 8.50
CA ASN A 149 -10.75 7.86 9.67
C ASN A 149 -9.71 7.07 10.48
N LEU A 150 -9.42 7.50 11.71
CA LEU A 150 -8.49 6.83 12.63
C LEU A 150 -9.20 6.08 13.77
N ASN A 151 -10.52 5.86 13.67
CA ASN A 151 -11.29 5.23 14.74
C ASN A 151 -10.69 3.87 15.14
N GLY A 152 -10.35 3.71 16.43
CA GLY A 152 -9.77 2.46 16.93
C GLY A 152 -8.32 2.19 16.48
N ALA A 153 -7.66 3.09 15.76
CA ALA A 153 -6.29 2.89 15.31
C ALA A 153 -5.30 2.87 16.50
N ILE A 154 -4.25 2.07 16.39
CA ILE A 154 -3.16 2.02 17.37
C ILE A 154 -2.01 2.87 16.82
N ALA A 155 -1.92 4.11 17.26
CA ALA A 155 -0.96 5.10 16.77
C ALA A 155 0.20 5.36 17.76
N ALA A 156 0.46 4.41 18.67
CA ALA A 156 1.47 4.61 19.70
C ALA A 156 2.88 4.85 19.11
N GLY A 157 3.57 5.87 19.58
CA GLY A 157 4.90 6.27 19.10
C GLY A 157 4.95 6.76 17.65
N SER A 158 3.81 7.01 17.01
CA SER A 158 3.76 7.55 15.65
C SER A 158 4.04 9.07 15.63
N TYR A 159 4.32 9.60 14.45
CA TYR A 159 4.62 11.02 14.24
C TYR A 159 3.53 11.65 13.38
N PHE A 160 2.91 12.73 13.88
CA PHE A 160 1.85 13.43 13.17
C PHE A 160 2.23 14.88 12.86
N GLY A 161 1.72 15.39 11.73
CA GLY A 161 1.71 16.81 11.40
C GLY A 161 0.42 17.52 11.84
N GLN A 162 0.23 18.75 11.34
CA GLN A 162 -0.99 19.52 11.61
C GLN A 162 -2.25 18.89 11.01
N SER A 163 -2.11 18.06 9.98
CA SER A 163 -3.22 17.38 9.28
C SER A 163 -4.04 16.44 10.18
N LEU A 164 -3.54 16.09 11.36
CA LEU A 164 -4.31 15.36 12.36
C LEU A 164 -5.57 16.14 12.80
N LEU A 165 -5.59 17.47 12.66
CA LEU A 165 -6.77 18.30 12.93
C LEU A 165 -7.91 18.11 11.92
N ASP A 166 -7.58 17.62 10.72
CA ASP A 166 -8.51 17.56 9.58
C ASP A 166 -9.14 16.17 9.41
N VAL A 167 -8.80 15.22 10.30
CA VAL A 167 -9.34 13.86 10.27
C VAL A 167 -10.80 13.82 10.66
N GLU A 168 -11.53 12.85 10.11
CA GLU A 168 -12.94 12.62 10.39
C GLU A 168 -13.17 12.14 11.84
N SER A 169 -12.35 11.19 12.31
CA SER A 169 -12.55 10.57 13.63
C SER A 169 -11.24 10.17 14.30
N LEU A 170 -11.14 10.48 15.59
CA LEU A 170 -10.09 10.05 16.53
C LEU A 170 -10.62 9.09 17.61
N GLU A 171 -11.90 8.71 17.55
CA GLU A 171 -12.54 7.98 18.65
C GLU A 171 -11.93 6.58 18.85
N ASN A 172 -11.67 6.20 20.09
CA ASN A 172 -11.03 4.94 20.47
C ASN A 172 -9.60 4.77 19.91
N ALA A 173 -8.97 5.81 19.38
CA ALA A 173 -7.59 5.73 18.91
C ALA A 173 -6.60 5.80 20.10
N ASP A 174 -5.48 5.08 19.99
CA ASP A 174 -4.43 5.07 21.00
C ASP A 174 -3.23 5.90 20.52
N PHE A 175 -3.00 7.04 21.16
CA PHE A 175 -1.90 7.98 20.87
C PHE A 175 -0.75 7.89 21.88
N THR A 176 -0.63 6.80 22.63
CA THR A 176 0.44 6.64 23.64
C THR A 176 1.81 6.95 23.04
N ASP A 177 2.53 7.90 23.62
CA ASP A 177 3.86 8.35 23.15
C ASP A 177 3.90 8.89 21.70
N ALA A 178 2.75 9.20 21.08
CA ALA A 178 2.72 9.80 19.76
C ALA A 178 3.29 11.23 19.78
N SER A 179 4.11 11.55 18.79
CA SER A 179 4.67 12.89 18.60
C SER A 179 3.66 13.76 17.87
N ILE A 180 2.94 14.60 18.63
CA ILE A 180 1.98 15.58 18.10
C ILE A 180 2.57 17.00 18.24
N PRO A 181 2.44 17.88 17.23
CA PRO A 181 2.99 19.23 17.31
C PRO A 181 2.38 20.02 18.47
N LEU A 182 3.21 20.76 19.21
CA LEU A 182 2.79 21.54 20.39
C LEU A 182 1.64 22.51 20.13
N LYS A 183 1.51 23.02 18.90
CA LYS A 183 0.41 23.93 18.51
C LYS A 183 -0.87 23.17 18.17
N THR A 184 -0.76 21.91 17.76
CA THR A 184 -1.86 21.04 17.34
C THR A 184 -2.53 20.38 18.54
N LEU A 185 -1.76 19.96 19.55
CA LEU A 185 -2.27 19.20 20.69
C LEU A 185 -3.45 19.87 21.44
N PRO A 186 -3.40 21.18 21.80
CA PRO A 186 -4.53 21.81 22.49
C PRO A 186 -5.82 21.77 21.68
N GLN A 187 -5.73 21.96 20.36
CA GLN A 187 -6.89 21.92 19.46
C GLN A 187 -7.46 20.50 19.32
N ILE A 188 -6.59 19.47 19.31
CA ILE A 188 -7.03 18.07 19.31
C ILE A 188 -7.79 17.75 20.60
N CYS A 189 -7.27 18.15 21.76
CA CYS A 189 -7.89 17.89 23.06
C CYS A 189 -9.29 18.52 23.22
N GLU A 190 -9.61 19.57 22.45
CA GLU A 190 -10.94 20.19 22.44
C GLU A 190 -11.95 19.47 21.54
N ARG A 191 -11.51 18.49 20.73
CA ARG A 191 -12.40 17.82 19.79
C ARG A 191 -13.36 16.84 20.51
N PRO A 192 -14.66 16.82 20.14
CA PRO A 192 -15.67 15.97 20.80
C PRO A 192 -15.56 14.47 20.49
N ASP A 193 -14.73 14.09 19.53
CA ASP A 193 -14.43 12.71 19.14
C ASP A 193 -13.15 12.17 19.80
N VAL A 194 -12.42 12.98 20.56
CA VAL A 194 -11.32 12.51 21.42
C VAL A 194 -11.92 11.92 22.70
N LYS A 195 -12.34 10.66 22.60
CA LYS A 195 -12.98 9.90 23.67
C LYS A 195 -12.93 8.41 23.39
N GLY A 196 -13.30 7.63 24.41
CA GLY A 196 -13.47 6.20 24.29
C GLY A 196 -12.14 5.45 24.46
N THR A 197 -12.26 4.13 24.55
CA THR A 197 -11.14 3.26 24.89
C THR A 197 -10.82 2.38 23.70
N ASN A 198 -9.54 2.33 23.31
CA ASN A 198 -9.11 1.47 22.23
C ASN A 198 -9.41 0.00 22.57
N PRO A 199 -10.19 -0.72 21.75
CA PRO A 199 -10.63 -2.08 22.09
C PRO A 199 -9.50 -3.12 22.03
N ALA A 200 -8.39 -2.81 21.36
CA ALA A 200 -7.24 -3.70 21.25
C ALA A 200 -6.21 -3.48 22.34
N THR A 201 -5.97 -2.23 22.77
CA THR A 201 -4.95 -1.89 23.78
C THR A 201 -5.53 -1.62 25.16
N GLY A 202 -6.82 -1.30 25.28
CA GLY A 202 -7.46 -0.92 26.53
C GLY A 202 -7.12 0.50 27.02
N VAL A 203 -6.42 1.28 26.20
CA VAL A 203 -6.01 2.66 26.53
C VAL A 203 -7.12 3.65 26.18
N ASP A 204 -7.41 4.59 27.08
CA ASP A 204 -8.34 5.68 26.81
C ASP A 204 -7.72 6.72 25.86
N THR A 205 -8.50 7.17 24.88
CA THR A 205 -8.05 8.08 23.82
C THR A 205 -7.59 9.41 24.40
N LEU A 206 -8.36 9.99 25.33
CA LEU A 206 -8.07 11.28 25.95
C LEU A 206 -6.82 11.17 26.84
N GLU A 207 -6.72 10.09 27.63
CA GLU A 207 -5.56 9.83 28.48
C GLU A 207 -4.28 9.62 27.65
N SER A 208 -4.37 8.89 26.53
CA SER A 208 -3.22 8.61 25.66
C SER A 208 -2.58 9.87 25.03
N LEU A 209 -3.41 10.90 24.80
CA LEU A 209 -2.98 12.21 24.30
C LEU A 209 -2.38 13.10 25.39
N MET A 210 -2.47 12.70 26.66
CA MET A 210 -2.08 13.51 27.82
C MET A 210 -2.74 14.90 27.82
N CYS A 211 -4.02 14.95 27.45
CA CYS A 211 -4.78 16.19 27.47
C CYS A 211 -4.89 16.75 28.90
N PRO A 212 -4.79 18.09 29.07
CA PRO A 212 -4.84 18.75 30.38
C PRO A 212 -6.24 18.80 31.01
#